data_AF-A0A8S0Q383-F1
#
_entry.id   AF-A0A8S0Q383-F1
#
_cell.length_a   1.000
_cell.length_b   1.000
_cell.length_c   1.000
_cell.angle_alpha   90.00
_cell.angle_beta   90.00
_cell.angle_gamma   90.00
#
_symmetry.space_group_name_H-M   'P 1'
#
loop_
_entity.id
_entity.type
_entity.pdbx_description
1 polymer ?
#
loop_
_entity_poly.entity_id
_entity_poly.type
_entity_poly.pdbx_seq_one_letter_code
_entity_poly.pdbx_strand_id
1 'polypeptide(L)' 'EFEERCKAPCTRPLKEYQACAKRIQGDESGHKHCTGQYFDYWQCVDKCVATKLFTHLK' A
#
# COMPACT_ATOMS: atom_id res chain seq x y z
N GLU A 1 -1.93 -0.05 14.99
CA GLU A 1 -3.32 0.43 15.14
C GLU A 1 -3.73 1.47 14.09
N PHE A 2 -3.04 2.60 13.96
CA PHE A 2 -3.39 3.63 12.95
C PHE A 2 -3.23 3.16 11.51
N GLU A 3 -2.20 2.36 11.22
CA GLU A 3 -1.99 1.74 9.90
C GLU A 3 -3.23 0.96 9.46
N GLU A 4 -3.69 -0.01 10.26
CA GLU A 4 -4.87 -0.84 9.97
C GLU A 4 -6.12 0.01 9.70
N ARG A 5 -6.38 1.03 10.52
CA ARG A 5 -7.50 1.97 10.31
C ARG A 5 -7.36 2.75 9.00
N CYS A 6 -6.13 3.03 8.58
CA CYS A 6 -5.82 3.75 7.34
C CYS A 6 -5.77 2.85 6.09
N LYS A 7 -5.84 1.52 6.22
CA LYS A 7 -5.98 0.62 5.06
C LYS A 7 -7.36 0.73 4.40
N ALA A 8 -8.42 0.88 5.19
CA ALA A 8 -9.80 0.97 4.72
C ALA A 8 -10.07 2.11 3.69
N PRO A 9 -9.61 3.36 3.89
CA PRO A 9 -9.77 4.40 2.86
C PRO A 9 -8.88 4.20 1.62
N CYS A 10 -7.81 3.40 1.71
CA CYS A 10 -6.84 3.18 0.64
C CYS A 10 -7.15 1.95 -0.23
N THR A 11 -8.43 1.61 -0.41
CA THR A 11 -8.87 0.40 -1.14
C THR A 11 -8.57 0.42 -2.64
N ARG A 12 -8.58 1.59 -3.29
CA ARG A 12 -8.26 1.69 -4.72
C ARG A 12 -6.81 1.26 -5.02
N PRO A 13 -5.77 1.91 -4.45
CA PRO A 13 -4.40 1.49 -4.71
C PRO A 13 -4.11 0.06 -4.20
N LEU A 14 -4.79 -0.40 -3.15
CA LEU A 14 -4.71 -1.79 -2.71
C LEU A 14 -5.19 -2.77 -3.79
N LYS A 15 -6.31 -2.48 -4.46
CA LYS A 15 -6.84 -3.31 -5.56
C LYS A 15 -5.88 -3.34 -6.76
N GLU A 16 -5.27 -2.20 -7.08
CA GLU A 16 -4.28 -2.08 -8.16
C GLU A 16 -3.02 -2.90 -7.85
N TYR A 17 -2.52 -2.81 -6.61
CA TYR A 17 -1.41 -3.63 -6.13
C TYR A 17 -1.74 -5.13 -6.19
N GLN A 18 -2.92 -5.54 -5.72
CA GLN A 18 -3.37 -6.94 -5.79
C GLN A 18 -3.52 -7.44 -7.22
N ALA A 19 -4.01 -6.61 -8.15
CA ALA A 19 -4.09 -6.95 -9.57
C ALA A 19 -2.69 -7.12 -10.18
N CYS A 20 -1.74 -6.25 -9.82
CA CYS A 20 -0.34 -6.42 -10.22
C CYS A 20 0.26 -7.71 -9.68
N ALA A 21 0.07 -8.01 -8.39
CA ALA A 21 0.58 -9.23 -7.75
C ALA A 21 0.06 -10.50 -8.45
N LYS A 22 -1.24 -10.54 -8.79
CA LYS A 22 -1.83 -11.63 -9.58
C LYS A 22 -1.20 -11.77 -10.95
N ARG A 23 -0.89 -10.66 -11.64
CA ARG A 23 -0.26 -10.66 -12.97
C ARG A 23 1.15 -11.26 -12.94
N ILE A 24 1.88 -11.11 -11.82
CA ILE A 24 3.27 -11.57 -11.70
C ILE A 24 3.43 -12.87 -10.91
N GLN A 25 2.33 -13.47 -10.41
CA GLN A 25 2.36 -14.63 -9.50
C GLN A 25 3.10 -15.86 -10.03
N GLY A 26 3.15 -16.04 -11.36
CA GLY A 26 3.87 -17.14 -12.01
C GLY A 26 5.14 -16.71 -12.75
N ASP A 27 5.67 -15.51 -12.47
CA ASP A 27 6.91 -15.06 -13.09
C ASP A 27 8.13 -15.56 -12.32
N GLU A 28 8.90 -16.43 -12.95
CA GLU A 28 10.14 -16.99 -12.38
C GLU A 28 11.39 -16.21 -12.82
N SER A 29 11.25 -15.27 -13.77
CA SER A 29 12.38 -14.48 -14.29
C SER A 29 12.96 -13.50 -13.27
N GLY A 30 12.19 -13.14 -12.24
CA GLY A 30 12.56 -12.12 -11.25
C GLY A 30 12.54 -10.69 -11.79
N HIS A 31 12.16 -10.48 -13.06
CA HIS A 31 12.16 -9.14 -13.68
C HIS A 31 10.85 -8.38 -13.46
N LYS A 32 9.70 -9.06 -13.32
CA LYS A 32 8.44 -8.35 -13.06
C LYS A 32 8.29 -8.03 -11.58
N HIS A 33 7.92 -6.80 -11.28
CA HIS A 33 7.67 -6.35 -9.92
C HIS A 33 6.54 -5.32 -9.86
N CYS A 34 5.98 -5.14 -8.66
CA CYS A 34 4.84 -4.26 -8.39
C CYS A 34 5.20 -3.04 -7.52
N THR A 35 6.49 -2.68 -7.48
CA THR A 35 7.03 -1.65 -6.58
C THR A 35 6.31 -0.30 -6.71
N GLY A 36 5.90 0.10 -7.92
CA GLY A 36 5.12 1.33 -8.12
C GLY A 36 3.77 1.28 -7.40
N GLN A 37 2.96 0.24 -7.63
CA GLN A 37 1.66 0.09 -6.97
C GLN A 37 1.80 -0.11 -5.46
N TYR A 38 2.88 -0.76 -5.02
CA TYR A 38 3.24 -0.86 -3.62
C TYR A 38 3.49 0.53 -3.01
N PHE A 39 4.29 1.38 -3.67
CA PHE A 39 4.53 2.76 -3.22
C PHE A 39 3.26 3.60 -3.22
N ASP A 40 2.41 3.50 -4.25
CA ASP A 40 1.14 4.23 -4.30
C ASP A 40 0.20 3.84 -3.14
N TYR A 41 0.13 2.54 -2.82
CA TYR A 41 -0.65 2.04 -1.69
C TYR A 41 -0.10 2.56 -0.36
N TRP A 42 1.18 2.40 -0.12
CA TRP A 42 1.80 2.84 1.13
C TRP A 42 1.80 4.35 1.30
N GLN A 43 2.00 5.12 0.24
CA GLN A 43 1.88 6.57 0.27
C GLN A 43 0.48 7.00 0.74
N CYS A 44 -0.58 6.33 0.29
CA CYS A 44 -1.94 6.60 0.76
C CYS A 44 -2.08 6.31 2.27
N VAL A 45 -1.59 5.15 2.72
CA VAL A 45 -1.64 4.74 4.13
C VAL A 45 -0.84 5.71 4.99
N ASP A 46 0.40 6.03 4.60
CA ASP A 46 1.30 6.92 5.33
C ASP A 46 0.74 8.34 5.43
N LYS A 47 0.15 8.87 4.34
CA LYS A 47 -0.53 10.16 4.37
C LYS A 47 -1.70 10.17 5.35
N CYS A 48 -2.45 9.07 5.45
CA CYS A 48 -3.54 8.92 6.39
C CYS A 48 -3.05 8.76 7.85
N VAL A 49 -1.93 8.05 8.05
CA VAL A 49 -1.34 7.80 9.36
C VAL A 49 -0.68 9.07 9.91
N ALA A 50 0.03 9.83 9.09
CA ALA A 50 0.74 11.04 9.49
C ALA A 50 -0.16 12.05 10.21
N THR A 51 -1.41 12.23 9.75
CA THR A 51 -2.36 13.17 10.37
C THR A 51 -2.85 12.73 11.76
N LYS A 52 -2.68 11.46 12.12
CA LYS A 52 -3.13 10.89 13.40
C LYS A 52 -1.96 10.59 14.31
N LEU A 53 -0.89 9.98 13.78
CA LEU A 53 0.23 9.51 14.57
C LEU A 53 0.94 10.67 15.30
N PHE A 54 1.18 11.79 14.61
CA PHE A 54 1.84 12.94 15.22
C PHE A 54 1.00 13.67 16.28
N THR A 55 -0.31 13.42 16.37
CA THR A 55 -1.12 13.93 17.49
C THR A 55 -0.98 13.07 18.75
N HIS A 56 -0.44 11.85 18.62
CA HIS A 56 -0.27 10.90 19.71
C HIS A 56 1.20 10.66 20.10
N LEU A 57 2.15 11.09 19.27
CA LEU A 57 3.57 11.10 19.60
C LEU A 57 3.92 12.39 20.36
N LYS A 58 4.75 12.25 21.40
CA LYS A 58 5.22 13.32 22.28
C LYS A 58 6.73 13.43 22.21
#